data_AF-A0A4Y8LGW8-F1
#
_entry.id   AF-A0A4Y8LGW8-F1
#
_cell.length_a   1.000
_cell.length_b   1.000
_cell.length_c   1.000
_cell.angle_alpha   90.00
_cell.angle_beta   90.00
_cell.angle_gamma   90.00
#
_symmetry.space_group_name_H-M   'P 1'
#
loop_
_entity.id
_entity.type
_entity.pdbx_description
1 polymer ?
#
loop_
_entity_poly.entity_id
_entity_poly.type
_entity_poly.pdbx_seq_one_letter_code
_entity_poly.pdbx_strand_id
1 'polypeptide(L)'
;MKEVKRMSDQKQHVWSGILFGIGLMVVIDEVIFHQLLQWHHLYDQSTTSVGIIADGLLTSFGFFAAVFGLFMFADLRKKSATRWKRWIGSVCLGAGGFQLFDGIISHKLLQIHQIRYGVDILPYDIAWNLFALALIIVGAVIVKRTPFNREA
;
A
#
# COMPACT_ATOMS: atom_id res chain seq x y z
N MET A 1 -5.40 -18.51 -27.20
CA MET A 1 -6.13 -17.28 -26.80
C MET A 1 -6.71 -17.33 -25.39
N LYS A 2 -7.40 -18.41 -24.96
CA LYS A 2 -7.96 -18.54 -23.59
C LYS A 2 -6.89 -18.48 -22.47
N GLU A 3 -5.74 -19.12 -22.67
CA GLU A 3 -4.67 -19.17 -21.67
C GLU A 3 -3.97 -17.81 -21.46
N VAL A 4 -3.70 -17.08 -22.55
CA VAL A 4 -3.17 -15.70 -22.51
C VAL A 4 -4.12 -14.76 -21.76
N LYS A 5 -5.44 -14.85 -22.04
CA LYS A 5 -6.46 -14.08 -21.33
C LYS A 5 -6.47 -14.41 -19.84
N ARG A 6 -6.36 -15.69 -19.48
CA ARG A 6 -6.32 -16.15 -18.08
C ARG A 6 -5.11 -15.60 -17.34
N MET A 7 -3.93 -15.61 -17.95
CA MET A 7 -2.69 -15.04 -17.39
C MET A 7 -2.81 -13.53 -17.17
N SER A 8 -3.40 -12.81 -18.14
CA SER A 8 -3.69 -11.39 -18.03
C SER A 8 -4.60 -11.10 -16.83
N ASP A 9 -5.68 -11.86 -16.67
CA ASP A 9 -6.60 -11.69 -15.56
C ASP A 9 -5.89 -11.96 -14.21
N GLN A 10 -4.99 -12.95 -14.11
CA GLN A 10 -4.25 -13.19 -12.85
C GLN A 10 -3.35 -12.01 -12.47
N LYS A 11 -2.61 -11.48 -13.45
CA LYS A 11 -1.75 -10.30 -13.24
C LYS A 11 -2.59 -9.10 -12.83
N GLN A 12 -3.75 -8.92 -13.46
CA GLN A 12 -4.67 -7.83 -13.15
C GLN A 12 -5.23 -7.93 -11.73
N HIS A 13 -5.49 -9.12 -11.18
CA HIS A 13 -5.89 -9.27 -9.76
C HIS A 13 -4.80 -8.78 -8.81
N VAL A 14 -3.55 -9.16 -9.11
CA VAL A 14 -2.40 -8.80 -8.27
C VAL A 14 -2.15 -7.31 -8.35
N TRP A 15 -2.07 -6.73 -9.54
CA TRP A 15 -1.85 -5.30 -9.72
C TRP A 15 -2.99 -4.45 -9.19
N SER A 16 -4.24 -4.84 -9.43
CA SER A 16 -5.42 -4.15 -8.88
C SER A 16 -5.38 -4.11 -7.35
N GLY A 17 -5.08 -5.24 -6.71
CA GLY A 17 -4.99 -5.31 -5.26
C GLY A 17 -3.80 -4.53 -4.72
N ILE A 18 -2.61 -4.66 -5.33
CA ILE A 18 -1.41 -3.91 -4.92
C ILE A 18 -1.65 -2.40 -4.99
N LEU A 19 -2.17 -1.90 -6.12
CA LEU A 19 -2.45 -0.46 -6.30
C LEU A 19 -3.47 0.04 -5.28
N PHE A 20 -4.54 -0.73 -5.05
CA PHE A 20 -5.51 -0.40 -4.02
C PHE A 20 -4.90 -0.41 -2.63
N GLY A 21 -4.06 -1.39 -2.31
CA GLY A 21 -3.37 -1.51 -1.03
C GLY A 21 -2.40 -0.36 -0.76
N ILE A 22 -1.61 0.05 -1.76
CA ILE A 22 -0.74 1.22 -1.66
C ILE A 22 -1.59 2.45 -1.37
N GLY A 23 -2.62 2.71 -2.18
CA GLY A 23 -3.47 3.87 -2.01
C GLY A 23 -4.20 3.91 -0.67
N LEU A 24 -4.68 2.76 -0.20
CA LEU A 24 -5.32 2.62 1.10
C LEU A 24 -4.35 2.92 2.24
N MET A 25 -3.13 2.38 2.20
CA MET A 25 -2.15 2.62 3.26
C MET A 25 -1.70 4.08 3.28
N VAL A 26 -1.46 4.69 2.11
CA VAL A 26 -1.18 6.13 2.00
C VAL A 26 -2.24 6.97 2.69
N VAL A 27 -3.52 6.71 2.42
CA VAL A 27 -4.62 7.48 3.04
C VAL A 27 -4.71 7.23 4.54
N ILE A 28 -4.52 5.99 4.99
CA ILE A 28 -4.50 5.67 6.43
C ILE A 28 -3.37 6.42 7.12
N ASP A 29 -2.19 6.40 6.51
CA ASP A 29 -0.98 6.99 7.04
C ASP A 29 -1.11 8.52 7.19
N GLU A 30 -1.47 9.17 6.09
CA GLU A 30 -1.77 10.60 6.03
C GLU A 30 -2.82 10.98 7.07
N VAL A 31 -4.01 10.36 7.02
CA VAL A 31 -5.12 10.74 7.91
C VAL A 31 -4.74 10.55 9.38
N ILE A 32 -4.18 9.39 9.73
CA ILE A 32 -3.92 9.07 11.14
C ILE A 32 -2.69 9.79 11.64
N PHE A 33 -1.54 9.68 10.97
CA PHE A 33 -0.27 10.15 11.50
C PHE A 33 0.04 11.59 11.12
N HIS A 34 -0.34 12.05 9.92
CA HIS A 34 -0.05 13.42 9.49
C HIS A 34 -1.12 14.41 9.96
N GLN A 35 -2.41 14.06 9.83
CA GLN A 35 -3.48 15.02 10.13
C GLN A 35 -4.09 14.88 11.53
N LEU A 36 -4.42 13.67 11.99
CA LEU A 36 -5.06 13.49 13.30
C LEU A 36 -4.05 13.55 14.45
N LEU A 37 -2.95 12.80 14.35
CA LEU A 37 -1.94 12.73 15.39
C LEU A 37 -0.83 13.77 15.21
N GLN A 38 -0.66 14.30 13.99
CA GLN A 38 0.36 15.30 13.65
C GLN A 38 1.77 14.88 14.09
N TRP A 39 2.11 13.61 13.91
CA TRP A 39 3.42 13.07 14.28
C TRP A 39 4.53 13.54 13.35
N HIS A 40 4.22 13.73 12.06
CA HIS A 40 5.13 14.16 11.01
C HIS A 40 4.36 14.65 9.78
N HIS A 41 5.05 15.32 8.85
CA HIS A 41 4.60 15.52 7.47
C HIS A 41 5.48 14.70 6.53
N LEU A 42 5.07 14.52 5.26
CA LEU A 42 5.88 13.83 4.27
C LEU A 42 7.26 14.49 4.08
N TYR A 43 7.34 15.81 4.21
CA TYR A 43 8.57 16.56 4.05
C TYR A 43 8.78 17.57 5.17
N ASP A 44 9.62 17.20 6.13
CA ASP A 44 9.89 17.99 7.34
C ASP A 44 11.18 18.84 7.22
N GLN A 45 11.91 18.76 6.10
CA GLN A 45 13.14 19.53 5.89
C GLN A 45 12.89 20.97 5.40
N SER A 46 11.68 21.50 5.60
CA SER A 46 11.28 22.86 5.16
C SER A 46 10.21 23.44 6.10
N THR A 47 9.41 24.39 5.62
CA THR A 47 8.32 25.00 6.38
C THR A 47 7.11 24.08 6.45
N THR A 48 6.28 24.25 7.48
CA THR A 48 5.00 23.53 7.64
C THR A 48 4.10 23.67 6.40
N SER A 49 4.08 24.84 5.76
CA SER A 49 3.31 25.03 4.53
C SER A 49 3.77 24.12 3.39
N VAL A 50 5.08 23.88 3.27
CA VAL A 50 5.62 22.92 2.28
C VAL A 50 5.29 21.49 2.68
N GLY A 51 5.39 21.14 3.96
CA GLY A 51 4.96 19.84 4.49
C GLY A 51 3.50 19.52 4.16
N ILE A 52 2.59 20.45 4.42
CA ILE A 52 1.15 20.31 4.09
C ILE A 52 0.91 20.15 2.57
N ILE A 53 1.67 20.85 1.73
CA ILE A 53 1.57 20.66 0.27
C ILE A 53 2.05 19.25 -0.12
N ALA A 54 3.15 18.78 0.47
CA ALA A 54 3.68 17.45 0.21
C ALA A 54 2.67 16.35 0.64
N ASP A 55 2.08 16.47 1.82
CA ASP A 55 0.99 15.62 2.33
C ASP A 55 -0.20 15.57 1.34
N GLY A 56 -0.63 16.73 0.85
CA GLY A 56 -1.72 16.83 -0.13
C GLY A 56 -1.40 16.13 -1.46
N LEU A 57 -0.15 16.21 -1.92
CA LEU A 57 0.32 15.50 -3.12
C LEU A 57 0.37 13.98 -2.88
N LEU A 58 0.85 13.54 -1.72
CA LEU A 58 0.90 12.12 -1.37
C LEU A 58 -0.51 11.54 -1.26
N THR A 59 -1.40 12.22 -0.55
CA THR A 59 -2.81 11.85 -0.44
C THR A 59 -3.47 11.78 -1.82
N SER A 60 -3.20 12.74 -2.70
CA SER A 60 -3.72 12.72 -4.08
C SER A 60 -3.23 11.48 -4.84
N PHE A 61 -1.93 11.18 -4.76
CA PHE A 61 -1.36 9.97 -5.34
C PHE A 61 -2.05 8.70 -4.79
N GLY A 62 -2.19 8.59 -3.47
CA GLY A 62 -2.84 7.46 -2.81
C GLY A 62 -4.30 7.29 -3.25
N PHE A 63 -5.05 8.40 -3.31
CA PHE A 63 -6.43 8.41 -3.80
C PHE A 63 -6.53 7.90 -5.24
N PHE A 64 -5.72 8.42 -6.17
CA PHE A 64 -5.75 7.97 -7.56
C PHE A 64 -5.30 6.51 -7.72
N ALA A 65 -4.30 6.06 -6.95
CA ALA A 65 -3.87 4.66 -6.92
C ALA A 65 -5.01 3.74 -6.44
N ALA A 66 -5.72 4.13 -5.38
CA ALA A 66 -6.87 3.40 -4.87
C ALA A 66 -8.00 3.33 -5.90
N VAL A 67 -8.38 4.46 -6.48
CA VAL A 67 -9.43 4.55 -7.50
C VAL A 67 -9.08 3.69 -8.72
N PHE A 68 -7.86 3.82 -9.25
CA PHE A 68 -7.43 3.03 -10.41
C PHE A 68 -7.41 1.52 -10.09
N GLY A 69 -6.92 1.14 -8.90
CA GLY A 69 -6.98 -0.23 -8.41
C GLY A 69 -8.40 -0.79 -8.36
N LEU A 70 -9.38 0.01 -7.90
CA LEU A 70 -10.80 -0.36 -7.90
C LEU A 70 -11.42 -0.42 -9.28
N PHE A 71 -11.05 0.44 -10.23
CA PHE A 71 -11.49 0.33 -11.61
C PHE A 71 -11.01 -0.96 -12.27
N MET A 72 -9.74 -1.33 -12.05
CA MET A 72 -9.20 -2.62 -12.50
C MET A 72 -9.96 -3.79 -11.85
N PHE A 73 -10.33 -3.67 -10.57
CA PHE A 73 -11.12 -4.67 -9.86
C PHE A 73 -12.54 -4.78 -10.41
N ALA A 74 -13.19 -3.66 -10.71
CA ALA A 74 -14.54 -3.62 -11.28
C ALA A 74 -14.58 -4.31 -12.65
N ASP A 75 -13.54 -4.16 -13.47
CA ASP A 75 -13.41 -4.90 -14.73
C ASP A 75 -13.30 -6.43 -14.52
N LEU A 76 -12.54 -6.87 -13.50
CA LEU A 76 -12.46 -8.28 -13.11
C LEU A 76 -13.80 -8.84 -12.61
N ARG A 77 -14.61 -8.00 -11.95
CA ARG A 77 -15.97 -8.34 -11.49
C ARG A 77 -16.93 -8.54 -12.66
N LYS A 78 -16.90 -7.63 -13.65
CA LYS A 78 -17.71 -7.74 -14.87
C LYS A 78 -17.45 -9.02 -15.66
N LYS A 79 -16.20 -9.52 -15.62
CA LYS A 79 -15.78 -10.74 -16.32
C LYS A 79 -16.05 -12.03 -15.54
N SER A 80 -16.67 -11.97 -14.35
CA SER A 80 -16.83 -13.10 -13.42
C SER A 80 -15.51 -13.83 -13.10
N ALA A 81 -14.37 -13.14 -13.24
CA ALA A 81 -13.03 -13.69 -13.05
C ALA A 81 -12.51 -13.47 -11.62
N THR A 82 -13.31 -12.84 -10.75
CA THR A 82 -12.86 -12.31 -9.45
C THR A 82 -12.47 -13.41 -8.46
N ARG A 83 -11.27 -13.30 -7.91
CA ARG A 83 -10.78 -14.11 -6.81
C ARG A 83 -10.49 -13.25 -5.58
N TRP A 84 -11.51 -13.06 -4.74
CA TRP A 84 -11.45 -12.21 -3.55
C TRP A 84 -10.26 -12.45 -2.65
N LYS A 85 -9.99 -13.72 -2.29
CA LYS A 85 -8.84 -14.06 -1.43
C LYS A 85 -7.53 -13.58 -2.06
N ARG A 86 -7.32 -13.82 -3.34
CA ARG A 86 -6.10 -13.39 -4.05
C ARG A 86 -5.99 -11.88 -4.12
N TRP A 87 -7.11 -11.18 -4.36
CA TRP A 87 -7.15 -9.72 -4.36
C TRP A 87 -6.83 -9.14 -2.98
N ILE A 88 -7.47 -9.63 -1.91
CA ILE A 88 -7.17 -9.23 -0.53
C ILE A 88 -5.70 -9.47 -0.18
N GLY A 89 -5.15 -10.64 -0.53
CA GLY A 89 -3.72 -10.89 -0.33
C GLY A 89 -2.83 -9.89 -1.08
N SER A 90 -3.25 -9.45 -2.26
CA SER A 90 -2.53 -8.43 -3.04
C SER A 90 -2.69 -7.03 -2.46
N VAL A 91 -3.83 -6.70 -1.85
CA VAL A 91 -4.02 -5.48 -1.04
C VAL A 91 -3.05 -5.45 0.14
N CYS A 92 -2.94 -6.55 0.90
CA CYS A 92 -1.95 -6.64 1.98
C CYS A 92 -0.51 -6.46 1.48
N LEU A 93 -0.16 -7.02 0.32
CA LEU A 93 1.16 -6.83 -0.29
C LEU A 93 1.42 -5.36 -0.66
N GLY A 94 0.45 -4.69 -1.28
CA GLY A 94 0.58 -3.28 -1.63
C GLY A 94 0.69 -2.37 -0.40
N ALA A 95 -0.18 -2.58 0.58
CA ALA A 95 -0.20 -1.83 1.83
C ALA A 95 1.10 -2.00 2.63
N GLY A 96 1.52 -3.25 2.85
CA GLY A 96 2.77 -3.53 3.56
C GLY A 96 4.01 -3.10 2.78
N GLY A 97 3.98 -3.19 1.45
CA GLY A 97 5.06 -2.71 0.59
C GLY A 97 5.27 -1.21 0.67
N PHE A 98 4.18 -0.43 0.66
CA PHE A 98 4.24 1.02 0.89
C PHE A 98 4.79 1.33 2.29
N GLN A 99 4.22 0.73 3.33
CA GLN A 99 4.64 0.98 4.71
C GLN A 99 6.13 0.66 4.95
N LEU A 100 6.63 -0.42 4.35
CA LEU A 100 8.04 -0.80 4.45
C LEU A 100 8.94 0.15 3.65
N PHE A 101 8.50 0.54 2.44
CA PHE A 101 9.22 1.51 1.64
C PHE A 101 9.35 2.83 2.41
N ASP A 102 8.27 3.31 3.00
CA ASP A 102 8.29 4.53 3.79
C ASP A 102 9.19 4.39 5.03
N GLY A 103 8.98 3.32 5.80
CA GLY A 103 9.75 2.98 7.01
C GLY A 103 11.27 2.90 6.81
N ILE A 104 11.73 2.50 5.62
CA ILE A 104 13.16 2.32 5.33
C ILE A 104 13.70 3.44 4.45
N ILE A 105 13.03 3.71 3.33
CA ILE A 105 13.52 4.65 2.32
C ILE A 105 13.27 6.08 2.77
N SER A 106 12.03 6.46 3.07
CA SER A 106 11.72 7.85 3.50
C SER A 106 12.39 8.17 4.83
N HIS A 107 12.24 7.29 5.82
CA HIS A 107 12.66 7.55 7.19
C HIS A 107 14.15 7.34 7.45
N LYS A 108 14.78 6.31 6.86
CA LYS A 108 16.16 5.92 7.23
C LYS A 108 17.18 6.20 6.14
N LEU A 109 16.84 5.98 4.88
CA LEU A 109 17.77 6.24 3.78
C LEU A 109 17.80 7.71 3.38
N LEU A 110 16.64 8.29 3.10
CA LEU A 110 16.50 9.67 2.64
C LEU A 110 16.35 10.67 3.79
N GLN A 111 15.84 10.21 4.93
CA GLN A 111 15.62 11.02 6.14
C GLN A 111 14.81 12.29 5.87
N ILE A 112 13.83 12.21 4.97
CA ILE A 112 12.97 13.35 4.58
C ILE A 112 11.92 13.69 5.64
N HIS A 113 11.58 12.71 6.48
CA HIS A 113 10.80 12.84 7.71
C HIS A 113 11.16 11.68 8.66
N GLN A 114 10.57 11.62 9.85
CA GLN A 114 10.67 10.49 10.78
C GLN A 114 9.27 10.08 11.24
N ILE A 115 9.08 8.79 11.57
CA ILE A 115 7.80 8.26 12.07
C ILE A 115 7.23 9.09 13.22
N ARG A 116 8.11 9.55 14.13
CA ARG A 116 7.71 10.37 15.27
C ARG A 116 8.90 11.14 15.83
N TYR A 117 8.66 12.40 16.17
CA TYR A 117 9.65 13.27 16.80
C TYR A 117 9.47 13.38 18.32
N GLY A 118 10.54 13.80 19.01
CA GLY A 118 10.51 14.13 20.44
C GLY A 118 10.38 12.94 21.39
N VAL A 119 10.65 11.72 20.92
CA VAL A 119 10.56 10.47 21.68
C VAL A 119 11.76 9.57 21.40
N ASP A 120 11.95 8.54 22.23
CA ASP A 120 12.76 7.39 21.79
C ASP A 120 12.06 6.74 20.59
N ILE A 121 12.67 6.87 19.42
CA ILE A 121 12.08 6.50 18.14
C ILE A 121 12.14 4.99 17.89
N LEU A 122 13.07 4.27 18.53
CA LEU A 122 13.35 2.87 18.21
C LEU A 122 12.12 1.95 18.35
N PRO A 123 11.28 2.06 19.40
CA PRO A 123 10.05 1.26 19.50
C PRO A 123 9.06 1.51 18.34
N TYR A 124 8.97 2.76 17.87
CA TYR A 124 8.08 3.15 16.77
C TYR A 124 8.61 2.63 15.43
N ASP A 125 9.92 2.74 15.18
CA ASP A 125 10.58 2.16 14.01
C ASP A 125 10.36 0.65 13.92
N ILE A 126 10.51 -0.04 15.04
CA ILE A 126 10.29 -1.49 15.12
C ILE A 126 8.82 -1.81 14.85
N ALA A 127 7.87 -1.14 15.51
CA ALA A 127 6.46 -1.38 15.34
C ALA A 127 6.00 -1.14 13.88
N TRP A 128 6.45 -0.06 13.26
CA TRP A 128 6.12 0.31 11.88
C TRP A 128 6.58 -0.74 10.88
N ASN A 129 7.86 -1.15 10.97
CA ASN A 129 8.45 -2.11 10.04
C ASN A 129 7.96 -3.54 10.30
N LEU A 130 7.71 -3.93 11.55
CA LEU A 130 7.10 -5.23 11.85
C LEU A 130 5.66 -5.32 11.34
N PHE A 131 4.87 -4.24 11.46
CA PHE A 131 3.53 -4.20 10.90
C PHE A 131 3.55 -4.30 9.37
N ALA A 132 4.46 -3.57 8.72
CA ALA A 132 4.68 -3.67 7.27
C ALA A 132 5.03 -5.11 6.85
N LEU A 133 5.98 -5.75 7.55
CA LEU A 133 6.39 -7.11 7.29
C LEU A 133 5.25 -8.12 7.52
N ALA A 134 4.43 -7.92 8.57
CA ALA A 134 3.27 -8.76 8.83
C ALA A 134 2.27 -8.71 7.67
N LEU A 135 1.96 -7.52 7.16
CA LEU A 135 1.09 -7.35 5.99
C LEU A 135 1.67 -8.03 4.74
N ILE A 136 2.97 -7.89 4.49
CA ILE A 136 3.65 -8.54 3.37
C ILE A 136 3.59 -10.07 3.49
N ILE A 137 3.90 -10.61 4.67
CA ILE A 137 3.88 -12.07 4.91
C ILE A 137 2.46 -12.62 4.72
N VAL A 138 1.46 -12.00 5.36
CA VAL A 138 0.06 -12.39 5.23
C VAL A 138 -0.38 -12.34 3.77
N GLY A 139 -0.08 -11.24 3.08
CA GLY A 139 -0.39 -11.07 1.66
C GLY A 139 0.26 -12.13 0.78
N ALA A 140 1.56 -12.39 0.97
CA ALA A 140 2.32 -13.39 0.24
C ALA A 140 1.77 -14.81 0.46
N VAL A 141 1.44 -15.15 1.72
CA VAL A 141 0.84 -16.45 2.06
C VAL A 141 -0.51 -16.62 1.37
N ILE A 142 -1.38 -15.61 1.41
CA ILE A 142 -2.70 -15.68 0.77
C ILE A 142 -2.58 -15.80 -0.76
N VAL A 143 -1.70 -15.02 -1.40
CA VAL A 143 -1.48 -15.07 -2.85
C VAL A 143 -0.89 -16.42 -3.28
N LYS A 144 0.04 -16.99 -2.50
CA LYS A 144 0.61 -18.32 -2.76
C LYS A 144 -0.43 -19.44 -2.58
N ARG A 145 -1.29 -19.36 -1.56
CA ARG A 145 -2.34 -20.35 -1.27
C ARG A 145 -3.57 -20.25 -2.17
N THR A 146 -3.61 -19.28 -3.10
CA THR A 146 -4.70 -19.11 -4.07
C THR A 146 -4.20 -19.32 -5.50
N PRO A 147 -3.70 -20.53 -5.84
CA PRO A 147 -3.30 -20.84 -7.19
C PRO A 147 -4.52 -20.80 -8.12
N PHE A 148 -4.29 -20.36 -9.36
CA PHE A 148 -5.26 -20.61 -10.42
C PHE A 148 -5.20 -22.11 -10.72
N ASN A 149 -6.18 -22.88 -10.21
CA ASN A 149 -6.36 -24.28 -10.61
C ASN A 149 -6.17 -24.41 -12.11
N ARG A 150 -5.13 -25.15 -12.54
CA ARG A 150 -4.85 -25.32 -13.97
C ARG A 150 -5.95 -26.10 -14.68
N GLU A 151 -6.80 -26.80 -13.94
CA GLU A 151 -7.83 -27.70 -14.47
C GLU A 151 -9.23 -27.31 -13.99
N ALA A 152 -10.04 -26.90 -14.95
CA ALA A 152 -11.48 -27.13 -15.12
C ALA A 152 -11.84 -26.66 -16.55
#